data_AF-A0A1Y5T5D2-F1
#
_entry.id   AF-A0A1Y5T5D2-F1
#
_cell.length_a   1.000
_cell.length_b   1.000
_cell.length_c   1.000
_cell.angle_alpha   90.00
_cell.angle_beta   90.00
_cell.angle_gamma   90.00
#
_symmetry.space_group_name_H-M   'P 1'
#
loop_
_entity.id
_entity.type
_entity.pdbx_description
1 polymer ?
#
loop_
_entity_poly.entity_id
_entity_poly.type
_entity_poly.pdbx_seq_one_letter_code
_entity_poly.pdbx_strand_id
1 'polypeptide(L)'
;MKIYCKGRAIIEHAINGESHEIFPDELGWEPTGGSERNMGPEELYEALVDHDELGELRWSLSEYPIGVENYKNTDVGKHRLVGPVALSCRPRCSFKPPSVRKRQGFSSPMLSGDGADCRTL
;
A
#
# COMPACT_ATOMS: atom_id res chain seq x y z
N MET A 1 -12.30 -0.79 -4.53
CA MET A 1 -10.92 -0.33 -4.78
C MET A 1 -10.43 -0.95 -6.09
N LYS A 2 -9.42 -0.43 -6.78
CA LYS A 2 -8.74 -1.16 -7.87
C LYS A 2 -7.24 -1.08 -7.61
N ILE A 3 -6.60 -2.22 -7.36
CA ILE A 3 -5.15 -2.30 -7.27
C ILE A 3 -4.62 -2.31 -8.70
N TYR A 4 -3.69 -1.41 -8.99
CA TYR A 4 -3.06 -1.31 -10.30
C TYR A 4 -1.65 -1.87 -10.21
N CYS A 5 -1.46 -3.00 -10.87
CA CYS A 5 -0.16 -3.62 -11.03
C CYS A 5 0.42 -3.20 -12.37
N LYS A 6 1.71 -2.89 -12.41
CA LYS A 6 2.43 -2.55 -13.64
C LYS A 6 3.71 -3.37 -13.77
N GLY A 7 4.07 -3.71 -15.00
CA GLY A 7 5.23 -4.53 -15.29
C GLY A 7 4.85 -6.01 -15.31
N ARG A 8 5.76 -6.86 -14.86
CA ARG A 8 5.61 -8.31 -14.77
C ARG A 8 6.51 -8.83 -13.67
N ALA A 9 6.05 -9.82 -12.90
CA ALA A 9 6.92 -10.51 -11.97
C ALA A 9 7.65 -11.63 -12.71
N ILE A 10 8.95 -11.78 -12.48
CA ILE A 10 9.74 -12.89 -13.03
C ILE A 10 10.15 -13.76 -11.86
N ILE A 11 9.72 -15.02 -11.89
CA ILE A 11 9.98 -16.00 -10.84
C ILE A 11 10.76 -17.15 -11.46
N GLU A 12 11.92 -17.45 -10.89
CA GLU A 12 12.76 -18.58 -11.28
C GLU A 12 12.40 -19.78 -10.40
N HIS A 13 11.99 -20.87 -11.04
CA HIS A 13 11.62 -22.08 -10.34
C HIS A 13 12.88 -22.81 -9.84
N ALA A 14 12.94 -23.06 -8.53
CA ALA A 14 14.17 -23.52 -7.87
C ALA A 14 14.69 -24.91 -8.29
N ILE A 15 13.88 -25.74 -8.96
CA ILE A 15 14.27 -27.12 -9.32
C ILE A 15 14.69 -27.22 -10.79
N ASN A 16 13.90 -26.67 -11.72
CA ASN A 16 14.16 -26.70 -13.16
C ASN A 16 15.01 -25.49 -13.63
N GLY A 17 15.05 -24.40 -12.85
CA GLY A 17 15.70 -23.14 -13.24
C GLY A 17 14.91 -22.35 -14.29
N GLU A 18 13.66 -22.71 -14.57
CA GLU A 18 12.83 -22.03 -15.57
C GLU A 18 12.24 -20.73 -15.00
N SER A 19 12.21 -19.69 -15.82
CA SER A 19 11.67 -18.39 -15.45
C SER A 19 10.24 -18.25 -15.93
N HIS A 20 9.29 -18.08 -15.01
CA HIS A 20 7.89 -17.82 -15.32
C HIS A 20 7.58 -16.34 -15.11
N GLU A 21 6.82 -15.78 -16.05
CA GLU A 21 6.37 -14.39 -16.01
C GLU A 21 4.94 -14.36 -15.49
N ILE A 22 4.71 -13.72 -14.34
CA ILE A 22 3.36 -13.50 -13.80
C ILE A 22 2.92 -12.09 -14.18
N PHE A 23 1.76 -12.02 -14.84
CA PHE A 23 1.18 -10.78 -15.30
C PHE A 23 0.31 -10.12 -14.21
N PRO A 24 0.23 -8.78 -14.24
CA PRO A 24 -0.62 -8.03 -13.31
C PRO A 24 -2.09 -8.42 -13.40
N ASP A 25 -2.57 -8.83 -14.58
CA ASP A 25 -3.95 -9.24 -14.82
C ASP A 25 -4.30 -10.60 -14.17
N GLU A 26 -3.30 -11.41 -13.82
CA GLU A 26 -3.50 -12.69 -13.12
C GLU A 26 -3.70 -12.49 -11.61
N LEU A 27 -3.29 -11.34 -11.07
CA LEU A 27 -3.40 -11.02 -9.65
C LEU A 27 -4.84 -10.58 -9.31
N GLY A 28 -5.65 -11.54 -8.87
CA GLY A 28 -6.98 -11.30 -8.30
C GLY A 28 -6.89 -10.71 -6.90
N TRP A 29 -6.68 -9.40 -6.79
CA TRP A 29 -6.60 -8.72 -5.49
C TRP A 29 -7.94 -8.63 -4.79
N GLU A 30 -8.05 -9.28 -3.64
CA GLU A 30 -9.23 -9.24 -2.77
C GLU A 30 -8.90 -8.54 -1.45
N PRO A 31 -9.83 -7.73 -0.90
CA PRO A 31 -9.67 -7.14 0.43
C PRO A 31 -9.88 -8.23 1.50
N THR A 32 -8.81 -8.63 2.17
CA THR A 32 -8.91 -9.62 3.27
C THR A 32 -9.35 -8.95 4.58
N GLY A 33 -9.15 -7.64 4.73
CA GLY A 33 -9.66 -6.93 5.89
C GLY A 33 -8.98 -5.60 6.13
N GLY A 34 -9.14 -5.12 7.36
CA GLY A 34 -8.67 -3.81 7.76
C GLY A 34 -8.98 -3.56 9.22
N SER A 35 -8.22 -2.70 9.88
CA SER A 35 -8.41 -2.37 11.30
C SER A 35 -8.21 -0.89 11.56
N GLU A 36 -8.98 -0.33 12.48
CA GLU A 36 -8.80 1.07 12.89
C GLU A 36 -7.53 1.22 13.70
N ARG A 37 -6.70 2.21 13.32
CA ARG A 37 -5.45 2.55 13.98
C ARG A 37 -5.39 4.07 14.18
N ASN A 38 -4.35 4.55 14.87
CA ASN A 38 -4.23 5.96 15.29
C ASN A 38 -4.37 7.02 14.18
N MET A 39 -4.04 6.70 12.92
CA MET A 39 -4.11 7.62 11.77
C MET A 39 -5.29 7.33 10.84
N GLY A 40 -6.16 6.38 11.20
CA GLY A 40 -7.31 5.96 10.39
C GLY A 40 -7.38 4.43 10.22
N PRO A 41 -8.30 3.95 9.38
CA PRO A 41 -8.36 2.55 9.01
C PRO A 41 -7.12 2.12 8.22
N GLU A 42 -6.63 0.92 8.50
CA GLU A 42 -5.76 0.11 7.66
C GLU A 42 -6.62 -0.76 6.74
N GLU A 43 -6.17 -0.99 5.51
CA GLU A 43 -6.75 -1.95 4.57
C GLU A 43 -5.68 -2.93 4.12
N LEU A 44 -6.04 -4.21 4.06
CA LEU A 44 -5.19 -5.33 3.68
C LEU A 44 -5.78 -6.01 2.44
N TYR A 45 -4.92 -6.22 1.46
CA TYR A 45 -5.24 -6.86 0.20
C TYR A 45 -4.33 -8.06 0.00
N GLU A 46 -4.91 -9.15 -0.47
CA GLU A 46 -4.17 -10.34 -0.82
C GLU A 46 -4.57 -10.80 -2.23
N ALA A 47 -3.59 -11.28 -2.99
CA ALA A 47 -3.81 -11.91 -4.27
C ALA A 47 -3.13 -13.28 -4.24
N LEU A 48 -3.90 -14.31 -4.60
CA LEU A 48 -3.41 -15.68 -4.74
C LEU A 48 -3.44 -16.04 -6.23
N VAL A 49 -2.33 -16.57 -6.73
CA VAL A 49 -2.22 -17.08 -8.09
C VAL A 49 -1.77 -18.52 -8.01
N ASP A 50 -2.57 -19.41 -8.58
CA ASP A 50 -2.21 -20.82 -8.75
C ASP A 50 -1.53 -20.98 -10.12
N HIS A 51 -0.32 -21.51 -10.11
CA HIS A 51 0.47 -21.74 -11.32
C HIS A 51 0.93 -23.20 -11.35
N ASP A 52 0.74 -23.90 -12.47
CA ASP A 52 1.02 -25.34 -12.58
C ASP A 52 2.44 -25.73 -12.13
N GLU A 53 3.45 -24.93 -12.49
CA GLU A 53 4.86 -25.20 -12.17
C GLU A 53 5.34 -24.60 -10.84
N LEU A 54 4.91 -23.38 -10.51
CA LEU A 54 5.34 -22.67 -9.29
C LEU A 54 4.48 -22.99 -8.07
N GLY A 55 3.31 -23.60 -8.26
CA GLY A 55 2.30 -23.79 -7.23
C GLY A 55 1.57 -22.50 -6.88
N GLU A 56 1.12 -22.40 -5.63
CA GLU A 56 0.41 -21.24 -5.10
C GLU A 56 1.40 -20.11 -4.78
N LEU A 57 1.18 -18.95 -5.39
CA LEU A 57 1.93 -17.73 -5.18
C LEU A 57 1.03 -16.70 -4.48
N ARG A 58 1.57 -16.00 -3.48
CA ARG A 58 0.80 -15.04 -2.69
C ARG A 58 1.43 -13.66 -2.69
N TRP A 59 0.62 -12.66 -2.99
CA TRP A 59 0.98 -11.25 -2.81
C TRP A 59 0.13 -10.64 -1.70
N SER A 60 0.78 -9.86 -0.85
CA SER A 60 0.13 -9.15 0.25
C SER A 60 0.49 -7.67 0.18
N LEU A 61 -0.51 -6.82 0.38
CA LEU A 61 -0.39 -5.38 0.27
C LEU A 61 -1.21 -4.75 1.39
N SER A 62 -0.64 -3.80 2.13
CA SER A 62 -1.39 -3.04 3.14
C SER A 62 -1.28 -1.54 2.93
N GLU A 63 -2.40 -0.88 3.16
CA GLU A 63 -2.54 0.57 3.09
C GLU A 63 -2.82 1.10 4.49
N TYR A 64 -1.97 2.00 4.99
CA TYR A 64 -2.22 2.64 6.28
C TYR A 64 -1.56 4.03 6.39
N PRO A 65 -2.37 5.09 6.58
CA PRO A 65 -3.85 5.12 6.52
C PRO A 65 -4.37 4.81 5.11
N ILE A 66 -5.68 4.51 4.96
CA ILE A 66 -6.30 4.25 3.64
C ILE A 66 -5.78 5.22 2.57
N GLY A 67 -5.26 4.65 1.50
CA GLY A 67 -4.72 5.39 0.36
C GLY A 67 -3.22 5.69 0.40
N VAL A 68 -2.52 5.26 1.46
CA VAL A 68 -1.06 5.31 1.57
C VAL A 68 -0.53 3.88 1.64
N GLU A 69 0.26 3.47 0.64
CA GLU A 69 0.97 2.18 0.68
C GLU A 69 1.88 2.15 1.92
N ASN A 70 1.66 1.17 2.79
CA ASN A 70 2.44 0.98 4.01
C ASN A 70 3.36 -0.25 3.88
N TYR A 71 2.86 -1.35 3.33
CA TYR A 71 3.62 -2.59 3.19
C TYR A 71 3.27 -3.37 1.94
N LYS A 72 4.25 -4.02 1.32
CA LYS A 72 4.04 -4.98 0.23
C LYS A 72 4.97 -6.17 0.40
N ASN A 73 4.44 -7.36 0.11
CA ASN A 73 5.19 -8.61 0.15
C ASN A 73 4.76 -9.53 -1.01
N THR A 74 5.72 -10.34 -1.45
CA THR A 74 5.55 -11.34 -2.49
C THR A 74 6.15 -12.64 -1.97
N ASP A 75 5.29 -13.59 -1.65
CA ASP A 75 5.64 -14.93 -1.21
C ASP A 75 5.61 -15.87 -2.41
N VAL A 76 6.80 -16.31 -2.81
CA VAL A 76 7.02 -17.27 -3.89
C VAL A 76 7.46 -18.63 -3.34
N GLY A 77 7.23 -18.88 -2.05
CA GLY A 77 7.66 -20.10 -1.36
C GLY A 77 9.15 -20.40 -1.52
N LYS A 78 9.46 -21.54 -2.14
CA LYS A 78 10.83 -22.04 -2.38
C LYS A 78 11.49 -21.46 -3.64
N HIS A 79 10.74 -20.72 -4.46
CA HIS A 79 11.20 -20.18 -5.73
C HIS A 79 11.94 -18.86 -5.52
N ARG A 80 12.63 -18.38 -6.56
CA ARG A 80 13.41 -17.15 -6.48
C ARG A 80 12.74 -16.04 -7.28
N LEU A 81 12.45 -14.93 -6.62
CA LEU A 81 11.97 -13.73 -7.32
C LEU A 81 13.15 -13.04 -8.01
N VAL A 82 13.13 -13.01 -9.35
CA VAL A 82 14.16 -12.36 -10.18
C VAL A 82 13.76 -10.91 -10.48
N GLY A 83 12.47 -10.66 -10.67
CA GLY A 83 11.93 -9.32 -10.93
C GLY A 83 10.60 -9.10 -10.22
N PRO A 84 10.45 -8.07 -9.36
CA PRO A 84 9.17 -7.79 -8.72
C PRO A 84 8.22 -7.09 -9.69
N VAL A 85 6.92 -7.36 -9.55
CA VAL A 85 5.88 -6.54 -10.17
C VAL A 85 5.76 -5.22 -9.42
N ALA A 86 5.65 -4.11 -10.14
CA ALA A 86 5.40 -2.81 -9.51
C ALA A 86 3.93 -2.76 -9.08
N LEU A 87 3.69 -2.97 -7.79
CA LEU A 87 2.39 -2.81 -7.17
C LEU A 87 2.15 -1.33 -6.89
N SER A 88 1.01 -0.81 -7.34
CA SER A 88 0.54 0.51 -6.95
C SER A 88 -0.93 0.46 -6.56
N CYS A 89 -1.20 0.65 -5.28
CA CYS A 89 -2.53 1.04 -4.84
C CYS A 89 -2.78 2.46 -5.34
N ARG A 90 -3.63 2.64 -6.34
CA ARG A 90 -4.30 3.92 -6.54
C ARG A 90 -5.61 3.81 -5.81
N PRO A 91 -5.71 4.32 -4.57
CA PRO A 91 -7.01 4.44 -3.96
C PRO A 91 -7.90 5.24 -4.91
N ARG A 92 -9.16 4.84 -5.07
CA ARG A 92 -10.19 5.75 -5.58
C ARG A 92 -10.49 6.87 -4.56
N CYS A 93 -9.56 7.16 -3.65
CA CYS A 93 -9.70 8.27 -2.74
C CYS A 93 -9.67 9.54 -3.57
N SER A 94 -10.87 10.06 -3.75
CA SER A 94 -11.15 11.49 -3.79
C SER A 94 -10.69 12.10 -2.46
N PHE A 95 -9.39 12.01 -2.13
CA PHE A 95 -8.79 12.89 -1.15
C PHE A 95 -8.90 14.27 -1.81
N LYS A 96 -10.08 14.88 -1.68
CA LYS A 96 -10.14 16.31 -1.46
C LYS A 96 -9.26 16.44 -0.23
N PRO A 97 -8.02 16.98 -0.33
CA PRO A 97 -7.37 17.44 0.88
C PRO A 97 -8.44 18.22 1.64
N PRO A 98 -8.58 18.08 2.97
CA PRO A 98 -9.44 19.00 3.70
C PRO A 98 -8.99 20.34 3.19
N SER A 99 -9.87 21.02 2.45
CA SER A 99 -9.55 22.29 1.86
C SER A 99 -9.19 23.09 3.08
N VAL A 100 -7.89 23.27 3.30
CA VAL A 100 -7.38 24.25 4.24
C VAL A 100 -8.06 25.47 3.69
N ARG A 101 -9.16 25.86 4.34
CA ARG A 101 -9.81 27.12 4.13
C ARG A 101 -8.65 28.05 4.40
N LYS A 102 -7.97 28.50 3.34
CA LYS A 102 -6.99 29.55 3.44
C LYS A 102 -7.80 30.65 4.10
N ARG A 103 -7.57 30.84 5.39
CA ARG A 103 -8.17 31.95 6.12
C ARG A 103 -7.62 33.15 5.36
N GLN A 104 -8.49 33.77 4.58
CA GLN A 104 -8.15 34.93 3.79
C GLN A 104 -7.86 36.02 4.81
N GLY A 105 -6.58 36.30 5.04
CA GLY A 105 -6.15 37.15 6.14
C GLY A 105 -4.71 36.90 6.54
N PHE A 106 -3.79 36.98 5.58
CA PHE A 106 -2.44 37.38 5.91
C PHE A 106 -2.51 38.86 6.30
N SER A 107 -2.32 39.14 7.57
CA SER A 107 -1.54 40.30 7.99
C SER A 107 -0.96 39.98 9.36
N SER A 108 0.19 39.33 9.38
CA SER A 108 1.03 39.32 10.58
C SER A 108 1.47 40.77 10.85
N PRO A 109 1.45 41.19 12.11
CA PRO A 109 2.70 41.66 12.68
C PRO A 109 2.99 41.01 14.03
N MET A 110 4.28 40.83 14.27
CA MET A 110 4.92 40.23 15.43
C MET A 110 4.49 40.86 16.75
N LEU A 111 4.59 40.11 17.86
CA LEU A 111 5.31 40.54 19.08
C LEU A 111 5.31 39.44 20.16
N SER A 112 6.45 39.41 20.86
CA SER A 112 6.94 38.49 21.89
C SER A 112 6.04 38.34 23.12
N GLY A 113 6.23 37.25 23.89
CA GLY A 113 5.75 37.20 25.27
C GLY A 113 5.67 35.81 25.88
N ASP A 114 6.72 35.46 26.63
CA ASP A 114 6.82 34.60 27.81
C ASP A 114 5.53 34.03 28.46
N GLY A 115 5.62 32.80 28.98
CA GLY A 115 4.79 32.40 30.13
C GLY A 115 4.22 30.97 30.07
N ALA A 116 4.82 30.07 30.84
CA ALA A 116 4.24 28.79 31.25
C ALA A 116 2.94 28.97 32.05
N ASP A 117 2.01 28.02 31.97
CA ASP A 117 1.58 27.23 33.14
C ASP A 117 0.69 26.04 32.73
N CYS A 118 0.98 24.89 33.32
CA CYS A 118 0.16 23.69 33.25
C CYS A 118 -0.90 23.77 34.36
N ARG A 119 -2.22 23.73 34.06
CA ARG A 119 -3.22 23.11 34.96
C ARG A 119 -4.62 22.94 34.35
N THR A 120 -5.01 21.68 34.30
CA THR A 120 -6.29 21.04 34.67
C THR A 120 -7.55 21.91 34.77
N LEU A 121 -8.61 21.46 34.09
CA LEU A 121 -9.92 21.17 34.70
C LEU A 121 -10.58 20.00 33.95
#